data_AF-A0A0F9RCE1-F1
#
_entry.id   AF-A0A0F9RCE1-F1
#
_cell.length_a   1.000
_cell.length_b   1.000
_cell.length_c   1.000
_cell.angle_alpha   90.00
_cell.angle_beta   90.00
_cell.angle_gamma   90.00
#
_symmetry.space_group_name_H-M   'P 1'
#
loop_
_entity.id
_entity.type
_entity.pdbx_description
1 polymer ?
#
loop_
_entity_poly.entity_id
_entity_poly.type
_entity_poly.pdbx_seq_one_letter_code
_entity_poly.pdbx_strand_id
1 'polypeptide(L)'
;MSERDGKTNTLLIEILIGIIAEIIVVILFLVNILIPIIIGIIIFMVLILRVKKNELFIINRIIFILKKYEKIKYNNQKEIKKVREFGILLDNGREKLEKLGFNIKDNGDTIKNNFFGIHLTRRNRFIYQFLIRKLEKGQSKRPDEAYFSEGYPESQKEGSRTQVLYNFIEYLKTKRKISKLLKFFKIKK
;
A
#
# COMPACT_ATOMS: atom_id res chain seq x y z
N MET A 1 -77.86 15.68 17.35
CA MET A 1 -76.82 14.66 17.62
C MET A 1 -75.51 14.91 16.86
N SER A 2 -75.50 15.59 15.69
CA SER A 2 -74.29 15.75 14.86
C SER A 2 -73.20 16.68 15.37
N GLU A 3 -73.50 17.68 16.20
CA GLU A 3 -72.52 18.68 16.65
C GLU A 3 -71.56 18.15 17.74
N ARG A 4 -72.05 17.20 18.54
CA ARG A 4 -71.26 16.54 19.59
C ARG A 4 -70.25 15.53 18.99
N ASP A 5 -70.64 14.86 17.91
CA ASP A 5 -69.78 13.93 17.17
C ASP A 5 -68.66 14.68 16.40
N GLY A 6 -68.97 15.86 15.85
CA GLY A 6 -67.98 16.73 15.19
C GLY A 6 -66.86 17.19 16.13
N LYS A 7 -67.20 17.67 17.33
CA LYS A 7 -66.21 18.07 18.35
C LYS A 7 -65.34 16.91 18.82
N THR A 8 -65.93 15.72 18.96
CA THR A 8 -65.21 14.52 19.41
C THR A 8 -64.21 14.06 18.34
N ASN A 9 -64.58 14.12 17.06
CA ASN A 9 -63.68 13.80 15.95
C ASN A 9 -62.52 14.81 15.81
N THR A 10 -62.76 16.11 16.02
CA THR A 10 -61.69 17.13 16.02
C THR A 10 -60.68 16.88 17.14
N LEU A 11 -61.15 16.57 18.35
CA LEU A 11 -60.27 16.29 19.50
C LEU A 11 -59.40 15.05 19.27
N LEU A 12 -59.96 14.00 18.64
CA LEU A 12 -59.21 12.78 18.28
C LEU A 12 -58.13 13.05 17.24
N ILE A 13 -58.40 13.93 16.26
CA ILE A 13 -57.43 14.33 15.24
C ILE A 13 -56.27 15.11 15.88
N GLU A 14 -56.55 16.04 16.79
CA GLU A 14 -55.53 16.81 17.50
C GLU A 14 -54.60 15.91 18.34
N ILE A 15 -55.17 14.94 19.07
CA ILE A 15 -54.41 13.95 19.84
C ILE A 15 -53.52 13.12 18.90
N LEU A 16 -54.05 12.67 17.77
CA LEU A 16 -53.32 11.88 16.79
C LEU A 16 -52.13 12.67 16.20
N ILE A 17 -52.33 13.95 15.86
CA ILE A 17 -51.27 14.83 15.38
C ILE A 17 -50.17 15.00 16.43
N GLY A 18 -50.54 15.18 17.71
CA GLY A 18 -49.59 15.28 18.81
C GLY A 18 -48.70 14.04 18.95
N ILE A 19 -49.31 12.85 18.91
CA ILE A 19 -48.58 11.57 18.98
C ILE A 19 -47.63 11.41 17.78
N ILE A 20 -48.09 11.74 16.57
CA ILE A 20 -47.25 11.67 15.37
C ILE A 20 -46.06 12.62 15.47
N ALA A 21 -46.28 13.85 15.97
CA ALA A 21 -45.21 14.83 16.16
C ALA A 21 -44.14 14.33 17.14
N GLU A 22 -44.55 13.75 18.28
CA GLU A 22 -43.61 13.17 19.25
C GLU A 22 -42.80 12.01 18.65
N ILE A 23 -43.45 11.12 17.90
CA ILE A 23 -42.77 10.02 17.21
C ILE A 23 -41.72 10.55 16.23
N ILE A 24 -42.06 11.59 15.44
CA ILE A 24 -41.13 12.21 14.49
C ILE A 24 -39.92 12.80 15.24
N VAL A 25 -40.13 13.48 16.35
CA VAL A 25 -39.04 14.07 17.16
C VAL A 25 -38.10 12.97 17.68
N VAL A 26 -38.65 11.86 18.19
CA VAL A 26 -37.85 10.72 18.67
C VAL A 26 -37.05 10.09 17.53
N ILE A 27 -37.65 9.92 16.35
CA ILE A 27 -36.95 9.40 15.16
C ILE A 27 -35.81 10.34 14.75
N LEU A 28 -36.05 11.65 14.67
CA LEU A 28 -35.02 12.64 14.31
C LEU A 28 -33.87 12.64 15.32
N PHE A 29 -34.17 12.52 16.61
CA PHE A 29 -33.17 12.41 17.66
C PHE A 29 -32.30 11.15 17.49
N LEU A 30 -32.92 9.99 17.26
CA LEU A 30 -32.21 8.73 17.03
C LEU A 30 -31.33 8.78 15.76
N VAL A 31 -31.85 9.34 14.67
CA VAL A 31 -31.10 9.50 13.41
C VAL A 31 -29.88 10.39 13.61
N ASN A 32 -30.02 11.51 14.34
CA ASN A 32 -28.93 12.43 14.63
C ASN A 32 -27.83 11.80 15.50
N ILE A 33 -28.14 10.79 16.32
CA ILE A 33 -27.15 10.07 17.12
C ILE A 33 -26.49 8.94 16.31
N LEU A 34 -27.29 8.16 15.57
CA LEU A 34 -26.80 6.96 14.88
C LEU A 34 -25.92 7.29 13.67
N ILE A 35 -26.26 8.33 12.89
CA ILE A 35 -25.49 8.69 11.68
C ILE A 35 -24.02 9.04 12.02
N PRO A 36 -23.71 9.93 12.98
CA PRO A 36 -22.33 10.24 13.35
C PRO A 36 -21.55 9.02 13.85
N ILE A 37 -22.20 8.12 14.59
CA ILE A 37 -21.57 6.89 15.09
C ILE A 37 -21.16 5.99 13.92
N ILE A 38 -22.07 5.77 12.96
CA ILE A 38 -21.79 4.96 11.76
C ILE A 38 -20.64 5.58 10.95
N ILE A 39 -20.67 6.89 10.73
CA ILE A 39 -19.61 7.61 10.02
C ILE A 39 -18.27 7.46 10.76
N GLY A 40 -18.26 7.60 12.09
CA GLY A 40 -17.08 7.41 12.93
C GLY A 40 -16.49 6.00 12.81
N ILE A 41 -17.33 4.96 12.84
CA ILE A 41 -16.91 3.56 12.65
C ILE A 41 -16.30 3.36 11.27
N ILE A 42 -16.90 3.92 10.20
CA ILE A 42 -16.38 3.81 8.84
C ILE A 42 -15.00 4.48 8.75
N ILE A 43 -14.84 5.71 9.26
CA ILE A 43 -13.56 6.41 9.26
C ILE A 43 -12.49 5.62 10.03
N PHE A 44 -12.86 5.08 11.19
CA PHE A 44 -11.96 4.26 12.01
C PHE A 44 -11.55 2.95 11.31
N MET A 45 -12.50 2.25 10.68
CA MET A 45 -12.23 1.08 9.84
C MET A 45 -11.26 1.41 8.70
N VAL A 46 -11.50 2.53 7.99
CA VAL A 46 -10.62 2.98 6.91
C VAL A 46 -9.20 3.27 7.42
N LEU A 47 -9.07 3.89 8.60
CA LEU A 47 -7.78 4.12 9.25
C LEU A 47 -7.07 2.80 9.60
N ILE A 48 -7.75 1.84 10.23
CA ILE A 48 -7.18 0.52 10.56
C ILE A 48 -6.75 -0.23 9.30
N LEU A 49 -7.59 -0.23 8.26
CA LEU A 49 -7.28 -0.89 6.98
C LEU A 49 -6.07 -0.25 6.29
N ARG A 50 -5.90 1.08 6.42
CA ARG A 50 -4.71 1.81 5.92
C ARG A 50 -3.42 1.40 6.64
N VAL A 51 -3.52 0.99 7.91
CA VAL A 51 -2.40 0.53 8.75
C VAL A 51 -2.03 -0.93 8.47
N LYS A 52 -2.99 -1.81 8.16
CA LYS A 52 -2.73 -3.23 7.80
C LYS A 52 -2.21 -3.42 6.36
N LYS A 53 -1.17 -2.68 5.99
CA LYS A 53 -0.41 -2.93 4.75
C LYS A 53 0.49 -4.14 4.94
N ASN A 54 0.00 -5.29 4.50
CA ASN A 54 0.67 -6.58 4.57
C ASN A 54 2.01 -6.59 3.80
N GLU A 55 3.06 -7.23 4.33
CA GLU A 55 4.36 -7.43 3.65
C GLU A 55 4.19 -8.02 2.23
N LEU A 56 3.23 -8.93 2.10
CA LEU A 56 2.81 -9.53 0.83
C LEU A 56 2.41 -8.50 -0.23
N PHE A 57 1.78 -7.39 0.18
CA PHE A 57 1.37 -6.32 -0.73
C PHE A 57 2.59 -5.60 -1.31
N ILE A 58 3.57 -5.24 -0.46
CA ILE A 58 4.80 -4.59 -0.91
C ILE A 58 5.57 -5.49 -1.86
N ILE A 59 5.76 -6.77 -1.52
CA ILE A 59 6.43 -7.73 -2.40
C ILE A 59 5.75 -7.79 -3.79
N ASN A 60 4.42 -7.95 -3.81
CA ASN A 60 3.67 -8.02 -5.07
C ASN A 60 3.81 -6.74 -5.89
N ARG A 61 3.75 -5.57 -5.24
CA ARG A 61 3.90 -4.27 -5.91
C ARG A 61 5.31 -4.09 -6.48
N ILE A 62 6.36 -4.45 -5.75
CA ILE A 62 7.74 -4.39 -6.24
C ILE A 62 7.89 -5.26 -7.49
N ILE A 63 7.48 -6.54 -7.41
CA ILE A 63 7.56 -7.46 -8.55
C ILE A 63 6.81 -6.91 -9.76
N PHE A 64 5.61 -6.37 -9.55
CA PHE A 64 4.79 -5.82 -10.62
C PHE A 64 5.46 -4.60 -11.29
N ILE A 65 5.99 -3.67 -10.51
CA ILE A 65 6.67 -2.49 -11.04
C ILE A 65 7.90 -2.92 -11.83
N LEU A 66 8.75 -3.79 -11.29
CA LEU A 66 9.97 -4.24 -11.95
C LEU A 66 9.68 -4.98 -13.27
N LYS A 67 8.67 -5.86 -13.31
CA LYS A 67 8.23 -6.50 -14.55
C LYS A 67 7.68 -5.52 -15.58
N LYS A 68 6.94 -4.49 -15.14
CA LYS A 68 6.43 -3.45 -16.04
C LYS A 68 7.56 -2.57 -16.57
N TYR A 69 8.47 -2.19 -15.69
CA TYR A 69 9.66 -1.43 -16.01
C TYR A 69 10.47 -2.15 -17.09
N GLU A 70 10.76 -3.45 -16.91
CA GLU A 70 11.55 -4.25 -17.85
C GLU A 70 10.98 -4.20 -19.29
N LYS A 71 9.66 -4.28 -19.44
CA LYS A 71 8.97 -4.18 -20.73
C LYS A 71 9.03 -2.81 -21.39
N ILE A 72 9.23 -1.75 -20.63
CA ILE A 72 9.12 -0.36 -21.12
C ILE A 72 10.42 0.44 -20.97
N LYS A 73 11.50 -0.20 -20.53
CA LYS A 73 12.76 0.45 -20.13
C LYS A 73 13.41 1.29 -21.24
N TYR A 74 13.21 0.92 -22.50
CA TYR A 74 13.74 1.68 -23.65
C TYR A 74 12.88 2.89 -24.06
N ASN A 75 11.72 3.10 -23.43
CA ASN A 75 10.92 4.31 -23.63
C ASN A 75 11.20 5.29 -22.48
N ASN A 76 12.03 6.31 -22.76
CA ASN A 76 12.54 7.25 -21.76
C ASN A 76 11.45 7.84 -20.84
N GLN A 77 10.36 8.36 -21.39
CA GLN A 77 9.27 8.96 -20.58
C GLN A 77 8.59 7.93 -19.67
N LYS A 78 8.34 6.72 -20.18
CA LYS A 78 7.70 5.65 -19.42
C LYS A 78 8.65 5.07 -18.37
N GLU A 79 9.94 4.97 -18.68
CA GLU A 79 11.02 4.51 -17.81
C GLU A 79 11.11 5.42 -16.58
N ILE A 80 11.25 6.72 -16.78
CA ILE A 80 11.39 7.71 -15.69
C ILE A 80 10.21 7.61 -14.73
N LYS A 81 8.99 7.49 -15.29
CA LYS A 81 7.77 7.34 -14.48
C LYS A 81 7.82 6.06 -13.63
N LYS A 82 8.32 4.95 -14.18
CA LYS A 82 8.42 3.69 -13.43
C LYS A 82 9.53 3.67 -12.40
N VAL A 83 10.67 4.29 -12.69
CA VAL A 83 11.76 4.44 -11.71
C VAL A 83 11.28 5.25 -10.50
N ARG A 84 10.56 6.36 -10.74
CA ARG A 84 9.93 7.15 -9.66
C ARG A 84 8.92 6.32 -8.87
N GLU A 85 8.03 5.60 -9.55
CA GLU A 85 7.03 4.74 -8.90
C GLU A 85 7.70 3.66 -8.04
N PHE A 86 8.77 3.05 -8.53
CA PHE A 86 9.56 2.07 -7.80
C PHE A 86 10.18 2.68 -6.55
N GLY A 87 10.82 3.84 -6.70
CA GLY A 87 11.43 4.57 -5.61
C GLY A 87 10.46 4.96 -4.50
N ILE A 88 9.33 5.58 -4.87
CA ILE A 88 8.25 5.97 -3.94
C ILE A 88 7.70 4.75 -3.20
N LEU A 89 7.60 3.60 -3.87
CA LEU A 89 7.15 2.36 -3.24
C LEU A 89 8.14 1.88 -2.16
N LEU A 90 9.44 2.02 -2.41
CA LEU A 90 10.47 1.62 -1.45
C LEU A 90 10.52 2.57 -0.25
N ASP A 91 10.46 3.88 -0.48
CA ASP A 91 10.43 4.90 0.58
C ASP A 91 9.24 4.70 1.53
N ASN A 92 8.04 4.56 0.97
CA ASN A 92 6.82 4.30 1.76
C ASN A 92 6.76 2.88 2.34
N GLY A 93 7.60 1.98 1.81
CA GLY A 93 7.66 0.57 2.16
C GLY A 93 8.64 0.25 3.28
N ARG A 94 9.37 1.24 3.83
CA ARG A 94 10.51 1.06 4.74
C ARG A 94 10.30 0.00 5.82
N GLU A 95 9.33 0.22 6.70
CA GLU A 95 9.01 -0.68 7.83
C GLU A 95 8.73 -2.13 7.38
N LYS A 96 8.12 -2.31 6.21
CA LYS A 96 7.77 -3.64 5.68
C LYS A 96 8.97 -4.30 5.02
N LEU A 97 9.84 -3.53 4.39
CA LEU A 97 11.12 -4.01 3.87
C LEU A 97 12.04 -4.46 5.02
N GLU A 98 12.05 -3.71 6.12
CA GLU A 98 12.78 -4.08 7.35
C GLU A 98 12.27 -5.41 7.92
N LYS A 99 10.95 -5.61 7.99
CA LYS A 99 10.34 -6.91 8.36
C LYS A 99 10.70 -8.06 7.41
N LEU A 100 11.02 -7.77 6.15
CA LEU A 100 11.50 -8.74 5.16
C LEU A 100 13.01 -9.03 5.27
N GLY A 101 13.70 -8.41 6.24
CA GLY A 101 15.12 -8.59 6.51
C GLY A 101 16.03 -7.66 5.70
N PHE A 102 15.50 -6.58 5.13
CA PHE A 102 16.32 -5.54 4.52
C PHE A 102 16.75 -4.50 5.57
N ASN A 103 18.03 -4.14 5.56
CA ASN A 103 18.57 -3.00 6.26
C ASN A 103 18.55 -1.78 5.33
N ILE A 104 18.02 -0.66 5.82
CA ILE A 104 17.83 0.56 5.06
C ILE A 104 18.71 1.67 5.64
N LYS A 105 19.68 2.12 4.85
CA LYS A 105 20.66 3.15 5.20
C LYS A 105 20.51 4.38 4.30
N ASP A 106 21.29 5.42 4.61
CA ASP A 106 21.47 6.59 3.75
C ASP A 106 20.12 7.24 3.36
N ASN A 107 19.25 7.45 4.36
CA ASN A 107 17.90 8.01 4.15
C ASN A 107 17.03 7.27 3.12
N GLY A 108 17.26 5.97 2.92
CA GLY A 108 16.50 5.15 1.98
C GLY A 108 17.23 4.87 0.67
N ASP A 109 18.41 5.45 0.46
CA ASP A 109 19.16 5.29 -0.79
C ASP A 109 19.80 3.92 -0.90
N THR A 110 20.11 3.27 0.23
CA THR A 110 20.69 1.93 0.25
C THR A 110 19.76 0.98 1.00
N ILE A 111 19.23 -0.03 0.30
CA ILE A 111 18.32 -1.04 0.86
C ILE A 111 18.93 -2.42 0.60
N LYS A 112 19.44 -3.11 1.62
CA LYS A 112 20.17 -4.36 1.42
C LYS A 112 19.88 -5.45 2.43
N ASN A 113 20.01 -6.70 2.03
CA ASN A 113 20.03 -7.86 2.91
C ASN A 113 21.25 -8.73 2.59
N ASN A 114 21.26 -9.99 3.04
CA ASN A 114 22.40 -10.88 2.82
C ASN A 114 22.62 -11.29 1.35
N PHE A 115 21.60 -11.16 0.50
CA PHE A 115 21.55 -11.70 -0.86
C PHE A 115 21.45 -10.62 -1.95
N PHE A 116 20.84 -9.48 -1.63
CA PHE A 116 20.60 -8.42 -2.59
C PHE A 116 20.73 -7.04 -1.96
N GLY A 117 21.25 -6.10 -2.75
CA GLY A 117 21.29 -4.68 -2.44
C GLY A 117 20.59 -3.89 -3.53
N ILE A 118 19.82 -2.89 -3.15
CA ILE A 118 19.22 -1.90 -4.02
C ILE A 118 19.88 -0.58 -3.67
N HIS A 119 20.33 0.15 -4.67
CA HIS A 119 20.76 1.53 -4.49
C HIS A 119 19.92 2.45 -5.38
N LEU A 120 19.43 3.54 -4.78
CA LEU A 120 18.57 4.53 -5.42
C LEU A 120 19.36 5.82 -5.57
N THR A 121 19.43 6.36 -6.78
CA THR A 121 20.05 7.66 -7.02
C THR A 121 18.98 8.73 -7.08
N ARG A 122 19.16 9.80 -6.29
CA ARG A 122 18.21 10.90 -6.17
C ARG A 122 18.77 12.19 -6.73
N ARG A 123 17.91 12.94 -7.41
CA ARG A 123 18.12 14.35 -7.75
C ARG A 123 17.06 15.12 -7.00
N ASN A 124 17.47 15.89 -6.00
CA ASN A 124 16.59 16.46 -4.98
C ASN A 124 15.81 15.34 -4.27
N ARG A 125 14.47 15.42 -4.23
CA ARG A 125 13.59 14.41 -3.63
C ARG A 125 13.20 13.27 -4.59
N PHE A 126 13.57 13.36 -5.87
CA PHE A 126 13.10 12.43 -6.89
C PHE A 126 14.14 11.38 -7.21
N ILE A 127 13.72 10.11 -7.17
CA ILE A 127 14.51 8.97 -7.62
C ILE A 127 14.44 8.93 -9.15
N TYR A 128 15.61 8.92 -9.78
CA TYR A 128 15.72 8.94 -11.25
C TYR A 128 16.56 7.77 -11.79
N GLN A 129 17.25 7.04 -10.93
CA GLN A 129 17.95 5.82 -11.27
C GLN A 129 17.86 4.82 -10.11
N PHE A 130 17.97 3.54 -10.41
CA PHE A 130 18.20 2.50 -9.42
C PHE A 130 19.14 1.42 -9.95
N LEU A 131 19.89 0.80 -9.06
CA LEU A 131 20.60 -0.44 -9.37
C LEU A 131 20.20 -1.53 -8.38
N ILE A 132 20.26 -2.78 -8.83
CA ILE A 132 20.07 -3.98 -8.01
C ILE A 132 21.32 -4.81 -8.14
N ARG A 133 21.98 -5.12 -7.02
CA ARG A 133 23.18 -5.95 -6.97
C ARG A 133 22.96 -7.23 -6.19
N LYS A 134 23.64 -8.28 -6.60
CA LYS A 134 23.74 -9.52 -5.84
C LYS A 134 24.78 -9.33 -4.73
N LEU A 135 24.45 -9.80 -3.54
CA LEU A 135 25.32 -9.76 -2.37
C LEU A 135 25.62 -11.17 -1.91
N GLU A 136 26.76 -11.32 -1.27
CA GLU A 136 27.17 -12.50 -0.54
C GLU A 136 27.41 -12.09 0.91
N LYS A 137 26.60 -12.64 1.83
CA LYS A 137 26.63 -12.28 3.26
C LYS A 137 26.54 -10.75 3.49
N GLY A 138 25.78 -10.06 2.64
CA GLY A 138 25.54 -8.61 2.76
C GLY A 138 26.64 -7.70 2.19
N GLN A 139 27.64 -8.28 1.54
CA GLN A 139 28.74 -7.59 0.86
C GLN A 139 28.68 -7.81 -0.65
N SER A 140 29.23 -6.87 -1.43
CA SER A 140 29.30 -7.00 -2.88
C SER A 140 30.19 -8.19 -3.27
N LYS A 141 29.72 -8.98 -4.22
CA LYS A 141 30.48 -10.12 -4.76
C LYS A 141 31.62 -9.63 -5.67
N ARG A 142 32.68 -10.43 -5.81
CA ARG A 142 33.68 -10.27 -6.89
C ARG A 142 33.61 -11.49 -7.83
N PRO A 143 33.47 -11.31 -9.15
CA PRO A 143 33.19 -10.04 -9.84
C PRO A 143 31.83 -9.47 -9.44
N ASP A 144 31.67 -8.13 -9.55
CA ASP A 144 30.41 -7.47 -9.21
C ASP A 144 29.29 -7.93 -10.15
N GLU A 145 28.12 -8.19 -9.58
CA GLU A 145 26.94 -8.67 -10.28
C GLU A 145 25.81 -7.69 -10.01
N ALA A 146 25.65 -6.70 -10.88
CA ALA A 146 24.64 -5.65 -10.76
C ALA A 146 23.79 -5.49 -12.02
N TYR A 147 22.55 -5.07 -11.83
CA TYR A 147 21.65 -4.56 -12.86
C TYR A 147 21.48 -3.06 -12.65
N PHE A 148 21.71 -2.28 -13.70
CA PHE A 148 21.53 -0.83 -13.71
C PHE A 148 20.26 -0.46 -14.48
N SER A 149 19.50 0.50 -13.97
CA SER A 149 18.38 1.10 -14.73
C SER A 149 18.87 1.86 -15.97
N GLU A 150 18.01 2.07 -16.96
CA GLU A 150 18.41 2.68 -18.24
C GLU A 150 18.88 4.12 -18.08
N GLY A 151 18.45 4.83 -17.03
CA GLY A 151 18.94 6.17 -16.74
C GLY A 151 20.45 6.29 -16.45
N TYR A 152 21.19 5.19 -16.24
CA TYR A 152 22.65 5.21 -16.02
C TYR A 152 23.46 5.43 -17.31
N PRO A 153 24.68 6.01 -17.23
CA PRO A 153 25.56 6.14 -18.40
C PRO A 153 25.91 4.77 -19.02
N GLU A 154 26.10 4.72 -20.35
CA GLU A 154 26.40 3.47 -21.06
C GLU A 154 27.64 2.75 -20.51
N SER A 155 28.69 3.48 -20.13
CA SER A 155 29.90 2.92 -19.53
C SER A 155 29.65 2.11 -18.25
N GLN A 156 28.57 2.40 -17.53
CA GLN A 156 28.16 1.61 -16.36
C GLN A 156 27.19 0.48 -16.76
N LYS A 157 26.40 0.69 -17.81
CA LYS A 157 25.43 -0.31 -18.31
C LYS A 157 26.08 -1.47 -19.06
N GLU A 158 27.28 -1.30 -19.61
CA GLU A 158 28.05 -2.40 -20.24
C GLU A 158 28.28 -3.58 -19.28
N GLY A 159 28.46 -3.30 -17.97
CA GLY A 159 28.57 -4.33 -16.93
C GLY A 159 27.23 -4.85 -16.39
N SER A 160 26.10 -4.33 -16.88
CA SER A 160 24.76 -4.62 -16.36
C SER A 160 24.30 -6.03 -16.72
N ARG A 161 23.95 -6.82 -15.71
CA ARG A 161 23.48 -8.20 -15.88
C ARG A 161 21.98 -8.26 -15.66
N THR A 162 21.21 -8.32 -16.75
CA THR A 162 19.73 -8.49 -16.70
C THR A 162 19.30 -9.67 -15.82
N GLN A 163 20.11 -10.74 -15.77
CA GLN A 163 19.85 -11.88 -14.91
C GLN A 163 19.76 -11.51 -13.42
N VAL A 164 20.45 -10.47 -12.95
CA VAL A 164 20.39 -10.00 -11.55
C VAL A 164 18.99 -9.45 -11.23
N LEU A 165 18.37 -8.72 -12.15
CA LEU A 165 16.98 -8.25 -11.99
C LEU A 165 16.01 -9.44 -11.87
N TYR A 166 16.15 -10.44 -12.74
CA TYR A 166 15.29 -11.64 -12.70
C TYR A 166 15.50 -12.47 -11.43
N ASN A 167 16.75 -12.66 -11.01
CA ASN A 167 17.08 -13.34 -9.76
C ASN A 167 16.47 -12.61 -8.55
N PHE A 168 16.50 -11.28 -8.55
CA PHE A 168 15.88 -10.49 -7.50
C PHE A 168 14.35 -10.63 -7.48
N ILE A 169 13.72 -10.58 -8.66
CA ILE A 169 12.27 -10.83 -8.79
C ILE A 169 11.91 -12.23 -8.28
N GLU A 170 12.71 -13.25 -8.61
CA GLU A 170 12.46 -14.62 -8.16
C GLU A 170 12.66 -14.78 -6.65
N TYR A 171 13.70 -14.16 -6.10
CA TYR A 171 13.91 -14.08 -4.65
C TYR A 171 12.67 -13.52 -3.93
N LEU A 172 12.11 -12.42 -4.44
CA LEU A 172 10.90 -11.83 -3.89
C LEU A 172 9.68 -12.77 -4.01
N LYS A 173 9.53 -13.50 -5.12
CA LYS A 173 8.46 -14.52 -5.25
C LYS A 173 8.62 -15.65 -4.23
N THR A 174 9.84 -16.09 -3.96
CA THR A 174 10.12 -17.11 -2.95
C THR A 174 9.79 -16.61 -1.55
N LYS A 175 10.24 -15.39 -1.18
CA LYS A 175 9.85 -14.74 0.09
C LYS A 175 8.33 -14.62 0.23
N ARG A 176 7.64 -14.30 -0.86
CA ARG A 176 6.17 -14.26 -0.91
C ARG A 176 5.54 -15.61 -0.56
N LYS A 177 6.02 -16.71 -1.16
CA LYS A 177 5.52 -18.07 -0.90
C LYS A 177 5.72 -18.45 0.56
N ILE A 178 6.91 -18.21 1.10
CA ILE A 178 7.25 -18.49 2.51
C ILE A 178 6.36 -17.68 3.46
N SER A 179 6.16 -16.38 3.22
CA SER A 179 5.30 -15.53 4.05
C SER A 179 3.83 -16.02 4.07
N LYS A 180 3.29 -16.48 2.92
CA LYS A 180 1.96 -17.10 2.88
C LYS A 180 1.88 -18.37 3.72
N LEU A 181 2.89 -19.22 3.61
CA LEU A 181 2.98 -20.49 4.34
C LEU A 181 3.03 -20.26 5.85
N LEU A 182 3.89 -19.34 6.31
CA LEU A 182 4.02 -18.99 7.73
C LEU A 182 2.72 -18.42 8.30
N LYS A 183 1.98 -17.60 7.53
CA LYS A 183 0.67 -17.11 7.95
C LYS A 183 -0.36 -18.22 8.10
N PHE A 184 -0.37 -19.18 7.17
CA PHE A 184 -1.25 -20.34 7.26
C PHE A 184 -1.00 -21.16 8.52
N PHE A 185 0.26 -21.40 8.87
CA PHE A 185 0.61 -22.13 10.10
C PHE A 185 0.34 -21.34 11.39
N LYS A 186 0.45 -20.01 11.37
CA LYS A 186 0.20 -19.16 12.54
C LYS A 186 -1.29 -19.00 12.88
N ILE A 187 -2.19 -19.26 11.92
CA ILE A 187 -3.65 -19.23 12.13
C ILE A 187 -4.17 -20.54 12.76
N LYS A 188 -3.35 -21.61 12.76
CA LYS A 188 -3.72 -22.93 13.31
C LYS A 188 -3.28 -23.15 14.78
N LYS A 189 -2.72 -22.14 15.44
CA LYS A 189 -2.47 -22.12 16.89
C LYS A 189 -3.47 -21.20 17.55
#